data_AF-A0A7J9H157-F1
#
_entry.id   AF-A0A7J9H157-F1
#
_cell.length_a   1.000
_cell.length_b   1.000
_cell.length_c   1.000
_cell.angle_alpha   90.00
_cell.angle_beta   90.00
_cell.angle_gamma   90.00
#
_symmetry.space_group_name_H-M   'P 1'
#
loop_
_entity.id
_entity.type
_entity.pdbx_description
1 polymer ?
#
loop_
_entity_poly.entity_id
_entity_poly.type
_entity_poly.pdbx_seq_one_letter_code
_entity_poly.pdbx_strand_id
1 'polypeptide(L)' 'MFHRLLKRKDPLQLPLFNADFWVQIHDLPHGLMSKVMITQFGNFIDSFMVYDAKPVAKGVNKYMWIWVKLDI' A
#
# COMPACT_ATOMS: atom_id res chain seq x y z
N MET A 1 0.27 -8.51 -8.07
CA MET A 1 -0.36 -9.35 -9.13
C MET A 1 -1.20 -10.41 -8.44
N PHE A 2 -2.54 -10.35 -8.45
CA PHE A 2 -3.36 -11.32 -7.72
C PHE A 2 -3.54 -12.62 -8.51
N HIS A 3 -3.14 -13.75 -7.95
CA HIS A 3 -3.34 -15.07 -8.55
C HIS A 3 -4.72 -15.61 -8.20
N ARG A 4 -5.52 -15.97 -9.21
CA ARG A 4 -6.82 -16.63 -8.99
C ARG A 4 -6.57 -18.04 -8.47
N LEU A 5 -6.99 -18.33 -7.25
CA LEU A 5 -6.94 -19.67 -6.70
C LEU A 5 -7.74 -20.63 -7.60
N LEU A 6 -7.09 -21.66 -8.11
CA LEU A 6 -7.76 -22.75 -8.80
C LEU A 6 -8.67 -23.45 -7.77
N LYS A 7 -9.93 -23.72 -8.14
CA LYS A 7 -11.03 -24.25 -7.31
C LYS A 7 -10.74 -25.51 -6.46
N ARG A 8 -9.51 -26.06 -6.50
CA ARG A 8 -9.09 -27.28 -5.81
C ARG A 8 -7.75 -27.17 -5.07
N LYS A 9 -7.12 -26.01 -5.00
CA LYS A 9 -5.96 -25.79 -4.12
C LYS A 9 -6.46 -25.24 -2.79
N ASP A 10 -6.09 -25.93 -1.71
CA ASP A 10 -6.32 -25.43 -0.35
C ASP A 10 -5.58 -24.09 -0.18
N PRO A 11 -6.29 -22.99 0.12
CA PRO A 11 -5.67 -21.68 0.34
C PRO A 11 -4.59 -21.70 1.43
N LEU A 12 -4.70 -22.60 2.41
CA LEU A 12 -3.74 -22.75 3.50
C LEU A 12 -2.42 -23.40 3.07
N GLN A 13 -2.38 -24.04 1.90
CA GLN A 13 -1.18 -24.67 1.34
C GLN A 13 -0.39 -23.73 0.41
N LEU A 14 -0.90 -22.52 0.16
CA LEU A 14 -0.14 -21.50 -0.57
C LEU A 14 0.71 -20.73 0.44
N PRO A 15 2.05 -20.88 0.44
CA PRO A 15 2.88 -20.09 1.33
C PRO A 15 2.80 -18.62 0.90
N LEU A 16 2.11 -17.81 1.70
CA LEU A 16 1.98 -16.36 1.55
C LEU A 16 3.21 -15.70 2.17
N PHE A 17 4.39 -15.88 1.56
CA PHE A 17 5.60 -15.19 2.04
C PHE A 17 5.51 -13.68 1.90
N ASN A 18 4.63 -13.17 1.05
CA ASN A 18 4.44 -11.74 0.84
C ASN A 18 3.05 -11.48 0.22
N ALA A 19 2.38 -10.41 0.63
CA ALA A 19 1.14 -9.96 0.01
C ALA A 19 1.13 -8.45 -0.27
N ASP A 20 0.52 -8.11 -1.41
CA ASP A 20 0.37 -6.74 -1.88
C ASP A 20 -0.92 -6.12 -1.30
N PHE A 21 -0.81 -5.01 -0.55
CA PHE A 21 -1.95 -4.31 0.06
C PHE A 21 -2.01 -2.82 -0.28
N TRP A 22 -3.24 -2.32 -0.36
CA TRP A 22 -3.52 -0.89 -0.24
C TRP A 22 -3.60 -0.52 1.24
N VAL A 23 -2.73 0.40 1.67
CA VAL A 23 -2.77 0.97 3.01
C VAL A 23 -3.27 2.40 2.93
N GLN A 24 -4.23 2.72 3.80
CA GLN A 24 -4.73 4.07 3.98
C GLN A 24 -4.08 4.69 5.23
N ILE A 25 -3.45 5.84 5.07
CA ILE A 25 -2.87 6.60 6.16
C ILE A 25 -3.72 7.85 6.38
N HIS A 26 -4.29 7.96 7.58
CA HIS A 26 -5.18 9.04 8.01
C HIS A 26 -4.44 10.05 8.89
N ASP A 27 -5.07 11.19 9.15
CA ASP A 27 -4.61 12.23 10.08
C ASP A 27 -3.21 12.79 9.78
N LEU A 28 -2.83 12.80 8.50
CA LEU A 28 -1.56 13.37 8.05
C LEU A 28 -1.61 14.90 8.17
N PRO A 29 -0.60 15.52 8.81
CA PRO A 29 -0.46 16.97 8.85
C PRO A 29 -0.54 17.59 7.45
N HIS A 30 -1.19 18.74 7.35
CA HIS A 30 -1.28 19.47 6.09
C HIS A 30 0.13 19.80 5.56
N GLY A 31 0.43 19.38 4.33
CA GLY A 31 1.76 19.50 3.72
C GLY A 31 2.67 18.27 3.83
N LEU A 32 2.28 17.22 4.59
CA LEU A 32 3.07 15.98 4.71
C LEU A 32 2.86 15.02 3.51
N MET A 33 1.94 15.33 2.61
CA MET A 33 1.62 14.54 1.41
C MET A 33 2.63 14.77 0.27
N SER A 34 3.92 14.62 0.54
CA SER A 34 4.98 14.74 -0.48
C SER A 34 5.42 13.37 -0.99
N LYS A 35 5.96 13.31 -2.22
CA LYS A 35 6.54 12.07 -2.77
C LYS A 35 7.62 11.47 -1.85
N VAL A 36 8.41 12.32 -1.21
CA VAL A 36 9.46 11.89 -0.26
C VAL A 36 8.84 11.20 0.95
N MET A 37 7.81 11.80 1.55
CA MET A 37 7.11 11.24 2.70
C MET A 37 6.41 9.93 2.36
N ILE A 38 5.75 9.86 1.20
CA ILE A 38 5.12 8.64 0.70
C ILE A 38 6.12 7.47 0.64
N THR A 39 7.30 7.71 0.08
CA THR A 39 8.37 6.70 0.01
C THR A 39 8.85 6.31 1.40
N GLN A 40 9.02 7.27 2.31
CA GLN A 40 9.40 6.99 3.70
C GLN A 40 8.36 6.15 4.43
N PHE A 41 7.07 6.46 4.30
CA PHE A 41 5.99 5.67 4.88
C PHE A 41 5.92 4.25 4.29
N GLY A 42 6.06 4.13 2.97
CA GLY A 42 6.09 2.84 2.32
C GLY A 42 7.26 1.97 2.78
N ASN A 43 8.46 2.55 2.85
CA ASN A 43 9.67 1.89 3.33
C ASN A 43 9.63 1.56 4.83
N PHE A 44 8.89 2.32 5.62
CA PHE A 44 8.69 2.04 7.04
C PHE A 44 7.79 0.82 7.25
N ILE A 45 6.73 0.69 6.44
CA ILE A 45 5.82 -0.45 6.54
C ILE A 45 6.51 -1.72 6.06
N ASP A 46 7.13 -1.67 4.87
CA ASP A 46 8.03 -2.72 4.32
C ASP A 46 8.56 -2.22 2.96
N SER A 47 8.17 -2.86 1.85
CA SER A 47 8.71 -2.58 0.52
C SER A 47 7.72 -1.72 -0.27
N PHE A 48 8.01 -0.43 -0.37
CA PHE A 48 7.20 0.51 -1.14
C PHE A 48 7.18 0.13 -2.63
N MET A 49 5.99 -0.04 -3.21
CA MET A 49 5.86 -0.33 -4.64
C MET A 49 5.43 0.90 -5.44
N VAL A 50 4.27 1.48 -5.12
CA VAL A 50 3.62 2.52 -5.92
C VAL A 50 2.71 3.40 -5.04
N TYR A 51 2.53 4.66 -5.43
CA TYR A 51 1.49 5.53 -4.88
C TYR A 51 0.63 6.13 -5.99
N ASP A 52 -0.63 6.45 -5.69
CA ASP A 52 -1.47 7.24 -6.59
C ASP A 52 -1.29 8.73 -6.30
N ALA A 53 -0.71 9.47 -7.25
CA ALA A 53 -0.45 10.91 -7.14
C ALA A 53 -1.70 11.77 -7.39
N LYS A 54 -2.79 11.18 -7.91
CA LYS A 54 -3.96 11.92 -8.40
C LYS A 54 -4.68 12.79 -7.36
N PRO A 55 -4.74 12.45 -6.06
CA PRO A 55 -5.49 13.28 -5.12
C PRO A 55 -4.64 14.31 -4.36
N VAL A 56 -3.30 14.22 -4.40
CA VAL A 56 -2.40 15.17 -3.72
C VAL A 56 -2.54 16.59 -4.28
N ALA A 57 -2.82 16.72 -5.59
CA ALA A 57 -2.90 17.99 -6.29
C ALA A 57 -4.10 18.88 -5.92
N LYS A 58 -5.13 18.34 -5.22
CA LYS A 58 -6.35 19.10 -4.89
C LYS A 58 -6.40 19.64 -3.46
N GLY A 59 -5.47 19.28 -2.57
CA GLY A 59 -5.43 19.82 -1.20
C GLY A 59 -6.60 19.43 -0.28
N VAL A 60 -7.50 18.52 -0.70
CA VAL A 60 -8.71 18.14 0.05
C VAL A 60 -8.63 16.74 0.67
N ASN A 61 -7.55 16.00 0.44
CA ASN A 61 -7.50 14.60 0.86
C ASN A 61 -7.22 14.42 2.35
N LYS A 62 -8.21 13.87 3.07
CA LYS A 62 -8.12 13.47 4.49
C LYS A 62 -7.17 12.29 4.75
N TYR A 63 -6.79 11.57 3.69
CA TYR A 63 -5.99 10.35 3.78
C TYR A 63 -5.15 10.11 2.53
N MET A 64 -4.08 9.34 2.71
CA MET A 64 -3.12 8.92 1.69
C MET A 64 -3.28 7.44 1.39
N TRP A 65 -3.14 7.03 0.14
CA TRP A 65 -3.08 5.63 -0.26
C TRP A 65 -1.69 5.27 -0.73
N ILE A 66 -1.13 4.19 -0.17
CA ILE A 66 0.15 3.62 -0.58
C ILE A 66 -0.02 2.13 -0.88
N TRP A 67 0.69 1.66 -1.90
CA TRP A 67 0.78 0.24 -2.23
C TRP A 67 2.05 -0.33 -1.63
N VAL A 68 1.90 -1.27 -0.70
CA VAL A 68 3.00 -1.92 0.01
C VAL A 68 2.93 -3.43 -0.19
N LYS A 69 4.10 -4.05 -0.23
CA LYS A 69 4.25 -5.49 -0.13
C LYS A 69 4.62 -5.82 1.30
N LEU A 70 3.85 -6.66 1.97
CA LEU A 70 3.97 -7.01 3.39
C LEU A 70 4.34 -8.50 3.53
N ASP A 71 5.34 -8.81 4.35
CA ASP A 71 5.64 -10.16 4.85
C ASP A 71 4.56 -10.60 5.89
N ILE A 72 3.96 -11.79 5.73
CA ILE A 72 2.85 -12.31 6.56
C ILE A 72 3.29 -13.50 7.40
#